data_AF-A0A6S7JCN5-F1
#
_entry.id   AF-A0A6S7JCN5-F1
#
_cell.length_a   1.000
_cell.length_b   1.000
_cell.length_c   1.000
_cell.angle_alpha   90.00
_cell.angle_beta   90.00
_cell.angle_gamma   90.00
#
_symmetry.space_group_name_H-M   'P 1'
#
loop_
_entity.id
_entity.type
_entity.pdbx_description
1 polymer ?
#
loop_
_entity_poly.entity_id
_entity_poly.type
_entity_poly.pdbx_seq_one_letter_code
_entity_poly.pdbx_strand_id
1 'polypeptide(L)'
;MGGCGHANMVFSDVWFLNVESWTWYEISVNNSIYAAPQLWSHPAVKIDQTVVVFPCPVTSTVNSAAASLITGVPQALMKMYSLDYSELETSRKCSWRADLSNNKSLPASSLHSVNVCEDMILIFGGLSDEQTVQTANNTIVFVTPFWTD
;
A
#
# COMPACT_ATOMS: atom_id res chain seq x y z
N MET A 1 10.86 -0.52 0.77
CA MET A 1 10.08 -1.78 0.73
C MET A 1 9.64 -1.98 -0.69
N GLY A 2 9.88 -3.16 -1.25
CA GLY A 2 9.64 -3.44 -2.66
C GLY A 2 10.38 -2.49 -3.60
N GLY A 3 9.80 -2.27 -4.77
CA GLY A 3 10.39 -1.49 -5.86
C GLY A 3 10.31 -2.24 -7.17
N CYS A 4 10.91 -1.68 -8.22
CA CYS A 4 11.04 -2.33 -9.52
C CYS A 4 12.51 -2.35 -9.96
N GLY A 5 12.99 -3.52 -10.39
CA GLY A 5 14.30 -3.71 -10.99
C GLY A 5 14.27 -3.65 -12.52
N HIS A 6 15.42 -3.93 -13.14
CA HIS A 6 15.51 -4.10 -14.59
C HIS A 6 14.54 -5.21 -15.06
N ALA A 7 13.97 -5.03 -16.26
CA ALA A 7 12.94 -5.91 -16.83
C ALA A 7 11.61 -5.99 -16.03
N ASN A 8 11.21 -4.93 -15.33
CA ASN A 8 9.95 -4.84 -14.57
C ASN A 8 9.81 -5.91 -13.47
N MET A 9 10.92 -6.38 -12.92
CA MET A 9 10.90 -7.28 -11.77
C MET A 9 10.40 -6.53 -10.54
N VAL A 10 9.23 -6.92 -10.03
CA VAL A 10 8.64 -6.32 -8.83
C VAL A 10 9.23 -7.00 -7.59
N PHE A 11 9.82 -6.21 -6.70
CA PHE A 11 10.34 -6.69 -5.44
C PHE A 11 9.30 -6.59 -4.33
N SER A 12 9.35 -7.54 -3.38
CA SER A 12 8.54 -7.58 -2.16
C SER A 12 9.40 -7.66 -0.90
N ASP A 13 10.70 -7.42 -1.05
CA ASP A 13 11.68 -7.39 0.02
C ASP A 13 11.59 -6.11 0.87
N VAL A 14 12.13 -6.20 2.07
CA VAL A 14 12.18 -5.09 3.02
C VAL A 14 13.62 -4.88 3.42
N TRP A 15 14.08 -3.64 3.26
CA TRP A 15 15.41 -3.22 3.61
C TRP A 15 15.32 -2.08 4.61
N PHE A 16 16.21 -2.10 5.59
CA PHE A 16 16.35 -1.01 6.55
C PHE A 16 17.69 -0.30 6.32
N LEU A 17 17.65 1.03 6.33
CA LEU A 17 18.84 1.88 6.30
C LEU A 17 19.09 2.41 7.71
N ASN A 18 20.20 1.98 8.32
CA ASN A 18 20.71 2.67 9.49
C ASN A 18 21.40 3.96 9.02
N VAL A 19 20.86 5.12 9.44
CA VAL A 19 21.35 6.44 9.04
C VAL A 19 22.59 6.91 9.81
N GLU A 20 22.89 6.30 10.95
CA GLU A 20 24.11 6.58 11.71
C GLU A 20 25.32 5.94 11.02
N SER A 21 25.19 4.67 10.63
CA SER A 21 26.24 3.91 9.96
C SER A 21 26.18 3.99 8.44
N TRP A 22 25.09 4.51 7.87
CA TRP A 22 24.80 4.51 6.42
C TRP A 22 24.82 3.10 5.80
N THR A 23 24.39 2.10 6.55
CA THR A 23 24.40 0.69 6.11
C THR A 23 23.00 0.16 5.89
N TRP A 24 22.81 -0.52 4.76
CA TRP A 24 21.61 -1.28 4.45
C TRP A 24 21.69 -2.70 5.03
N TYR A 25 20.56 -3.18 5.54
CA TYR A 25 20.38 -4.59 5.87
C TYR A 25 19.00 -5.07 5.45
N GLU A 26 18.97 -6.28 4.91
CA GLU A 26 17.74 -6.96 4.53
C GLU A 26 17.02 -7.46 5.79
N ILE A 27 15.70 -7.29 5.82
CA ILE A 27 14.81 -7.69 6.91
C ILE A 27 14.09 -8.96 6.49
N SER A 28 14.02 -9.93 7.40
CA SER A 28 13.27 -11.15 7.16
C SER A 28 11.77 -10.86 7.21
N VAL A 29 11.07 -11.10 6.09
CA VAL A 29 9.64 -10.81 5.92
C VAL A 29 8.82 -12.08 6.17
N ASN A 30 8.04 -12.09 7.25
CA ASN A 30 7.08 -13.15 7.54
C ASN A 30 5.72 -12.84 6.92
N ASN A 31 4.90 -13.88 6.80
CA ASN A 31 3.49 -13.75 6.42
C ASN A 31 3.27 -13.09 5.04
N SER A 32 4.18 -13.31 4.09
CA SER A 32 4.15 -12.72 2.75
C SER A 32 2.87 -12.98 1.96
N ILE A 33 2.08 -14.01 2.33
CA ILE A 33 0.75 -14.26 1.77
C ILE A 33 -0.26 -13.12 2.03
N TYR A 34 -0.03 -12.29 3.06
CA TYR A 34 -0.84 -11.10 3.38
C TYR A 34 -0.18 -9.80 2.89
N ALA A 35 0.86 -9.89 2.07
CA ALA A 35 1.57 -8.71 1.59
C ALA A 35 0.70 -7.84 0.69
N ALA A 36 0.92 -6.53 0.77
CA ALA A 36 0.36 -5.58 -0.15
C ALA A 36 0.82 -5.88 -1.60
N PRO A 37 -0.08 -5.92 -2.58
CA PRO A 37 0.32 -6.00 -3.98
C PRO A 37 1.01 -4.68 -4.43
N GLN A 38 1.95 -4.80 -5.35
CA GLN A 38 2.52 -3.66 -6.10
C GLN A 38 3.10 -2.49 -5.28
N LEU A 39 3.96 -2.80 -4.32
CA LEU A 39 4.61 -1.81 -3.44
C LEU A 39 5.44 -0.71 -4.14
N TRP A 40 5.74 -0.85 -5.43
CA TRP A 40 6.71 0.00 -6.14
C TRP A 40 6.27 1.45 -6.39
N SER A 41 4.96 1.72 -6.47
CA SER A 41 4.41 3.06 -6.81
C SER A 41 3.42 3.60 -5.78
N HIS A 42 3.30 2.95 -4.62
CA HIS A 42 2.28 3.27 -3.63
C HIS A 42 2.93 3.83 -2.36
N PRO A 43 2.47 5.00 -1.88
CA PRO A 43 2.99 5.58 -0.66
C PRO A 43 2.76 4.67 0.54
N ALA A 44 3.73 4.67 1.44
CA ALA A 44 3.66 3.98 2.72
C ALA A 44 3.83 5.01 3.84
N VAL A 45 3.09 4.83 4.94
CA VAL A 45 3.22 5.68 6.12
C VAL A 45 3.58 4.85 7.34
N LYS A 46 4.43 5.41 8.20
CA LYS A 46 4.80 4.80 9.47
C LYS A 46 3.86 5.30 10.57
N ILE A 47 3.32 4.37 11.35
CA ILE A 47 2.51 4.63 12.54
C ILE A 47 3.03 3.69 13.63
N ASP A 48 3.59 4.26 14.70
CA ASP A 48 4.28 3.49 15.74
C ASP A 48 5.26 2.47 15.15
N GLN A 49 5.11 1.19 15.50
CA GLN A 49 5.89 0.04 15.03
C GLN A 49 5.23 -0.67 13.83
N THR A 50 4.40 0.04 13.06
CA THR A 50 3.73 -0.48 11.88
C THR A 50 3.94 0.45 10.68
N VAL A 51 4.10 -0.15 9.50
CA VAL A 51 4.05 0.57 8.22
C VAL A 51 2.75 0.21 7.52
N VAL A 52 1.99 1.22 7.12
CA VAL A 52 0.70 1.07 6.46
C VAL A 52 0.82 1.47 4.99
N VAL A 53 0.24 0.66 4.10
CA VAL A 53 0.25 0.87 2.65
C VAL A 53 -1.18 0.80 2.10
N PHE A 54 -1.48 1.66 1.14
CA PHE A 54 -2.76 1.68 0.43
C PHE A 54 -2.52 1.46 -1.07
N PRO A 55 -2.36 0.22 -1.54
CA PRO A 55 -2.15 -0.05 -2.96
C PRO A 55 -3.46 0.11 -3.75
N CYS A 56 -3.37 0.71 -4.93
CA CYS A 56 -4.44 0.65 -5.92
C CYS A 56 -4.47 -0.78 -6.48
N PRO A 57 -5.61 -1.50 -6.45
CA PRO A 57 -5.68 -2.81 -7.03
C PRO A 57 -5.52 -2.68 -8.54
N VAL A 58 -4.62 -3.47 -9.12
CA VAL A 58 -4.53 -3.56 -10.57
C VAL A 58 -5.58 -4.53 -11.06
N THR A 59 -6.64 -4.00 -11.66
CA THR A 59 -7.38 -4.76 -12.66
C THR A 59 -6.37 -5.06 -13.75
N SER A 60 -6.05 -6.32 -13.90
CA SER A 60 -5.05 -6.78 -14.86
C SER A 60 -5.23 -6.13 -16.23
N THR A 61 -4.11 -6.08 -16.95
CA THR A 61 -3.93 -5.95 -18.40
C THR A 61 -3.66 -4.52 -18.90
N VAL A 62 -2.68 -4.30 -19.78
CA VAL A 62 -2.32 -5.19 -20.89
C VAL A 62 -3.26 -4.92 -22.08
N ASN A 63 -4.58 -5.04 -21.85
CA ASN A 63 -5.65 -5.08 -22.87
C ASN A 63 -7.08 -4.91 -22.26
N SER A 64 -7.29 -4.18 -21.15
CA SER A 64 -8.53 -4.27 -20.34
C SER A 64 -9.60 -3.25 -20.67
N ALA A 65 -9.33 -2.30 -21.57
CA ALA A 65 -10.37 -1.41 -22.07
C ALA A 65 -11.53 -2.19 -22.72
N ALA A 66 -11.25 -3.36 -23.31
CA ALA A 66 -12.28 -4.23 -23.89
C ALA A 66 -12.97 -5.16 -22.86
N ALA A 67 -12.29 -5.54 -21.77
CA ALA A 67 -12.85 -6.46 -20.76
C ALA A 67 -13.79 -5.75 -19.77
N SER A 68 -13.50 -4.48 -19.43
CA SER A 68 -14.35 -3.68 -18.53
C SER A 68 -15.67 -3.24 -19.17
N LEU A 69 -15.81 -3.28 -20.50
CA LEU A 69 -17.05 -2.90 -21.19
C LEU A 69 -18.08 -4.04 -21.24
N ILE A 70 -17.68 -5.29 -20.99
CA ILE A 70 -18.53 -6.48 -21.17
C ILE A 70 -19.03 -7.03 -19.83
N THR A 71 -18.32 -6.74 -18.74
CA THR A 71 -18.67 -7.22 -17.41
C THR A 71 -18.70 -6.01 -16.48
N GLY A 72 -19.83 -5.75 -15.82
CA GLY A 72 -19.97 -4.68 -14.83
C GLY A 72 -19.15 -4.95 -13.57
N VAL A 73 -17.82 -5.07 -13.72
CA VAL A 73 -16.88 -5.36 -12.66
C VAL A 73 -16.91 -4.19 -11.68
N PRO A 74 -17.14 -4.42 -10.38
CA PRO A 74 -17.09 -3.36 -9.38
C PRO A 74 -15.71 -2.70 -9.40
N GLN A 75 -15.68 -1.36 -9.35
CA GLN A 75 -14.44 -0.58 -9.15
C GLN A 75 -13.62 -1.27 -8.05
N ALA A 76 -12.39 -1.66 -8.38
CA ALA A 76 -11.54 -2.32 -7.42
C ALA A 76 -11.27 -1.37 -6.26
N LEU A 77 -11.41 -1.83 -5.02
CA LEU A 77 -11.33 -0.95 -3.85
C LEU A 77 -9.92 -0.98 -3.27
N MET A 78 -9.37 0.20 -2.94
CA MET A 78 -8.14 0.29 -2.18
C MET A 78 -8.35 -0.30 -0.79
N LYS A 79 -7.39 -1.13 -0.37
CA LYS A 79 -7.37 -1.76 0.95
C LYS A 79 -6.16 -1.29 1.73
N MET A 80 -6.29 -1.29 3.05
CA MET A 80 -5.18 -1.05 3.95
C MET A 80 -4.39 -2.34 4.14
N TYR A 81 -3.07 -2.25 4.05
CA TYR A 81 -2.16 -3.34 4.40
C TYR A 81 -1.19 -2.84 5.46
N SER A 82 -0.96 -3.66 6.48
CA SER A 82 -0.10 -3.30 7.62
C SER A 82 1.07 -4.26 7.73
N LEU A 83 2.28 -3.71 7.80
CA LEU A 83 3.51 -4.42 8.07
C LEU A 83 3.99 -4.07 9.48
N ASP A 84 3.94 -5.04 10.38
CA ASP A 84 4.46 -4.92 11.73
C ASP A 84 5.97 -5.10 11.74
N TYR A 85 6.71 -4.18 12.34
CA TYR A 85 8.16 -4.27 12.49
C TYR A 85 8.60 -4.13 13.96
N SER A 86 7.73 -4.43 14.92
CA SER A 86 8.06 -4.43 16.35
C SER A 86 9.24 -5.35 16.72
N GLU A 87 9.49 -6.38 15.92
CA GLU A 87 10.62 -7.29 16.07
C GLU A 87 11.89 -6.85 15.30
N LEU A 88 11.92 -5.64 14.76
CA LEU A 88 13.04 -5.16 13.96
C LEU A 88 14.35 -5.12 14.76
N GLU A 89 14.32 -4.55 15.96
CA GLU A 89 15.51 -4.41 16.82
C GLU A 89 15.92 -5.73 17.46
N THR A 90 14.95 -6.58 17.81
CA THR A 90 15.21 -7.83 18.55
C THR A 90 15.63 -8.97 17.64
N SER A 91 15.04 -9.08 16.46
CA SER A 91 15.24 -10.24 15.58
C SER A 91 15.41 -9.91 14.10
N ARG A 92 15.41 -8.63 13.72
CA ARG A 92 15.46 -8.16 12.32
C ARG A 92 14.37 -8.78 11.46
N LYS A 93 13.16 -8.83 12.01
CA LYS A 93 11.98 -9.38 11.35
C LYS A 93 10.88 -8.33 11.23
N CYS A 94 10.07 -8.50 10.19
CA CYS A 94 8.79 -7.83 10.06
C CYS A 94 7.74 -8.82 9.57
N SER A 95 6.48 -8.59 9.92
CA SER A 95 5.38 -9.51 9.65
C SER A 95 4.19 -8.76 9.06
N TRP A 96 3.71 -9.19 7.89
CA TRP A 96 2.44 -8.68 7.37
C TRP A 96 1.29 -9.12 8.27
N ARG A 97 0.43 -8.17 8.64
CA ARG A 97 -0.76 -8.43 9.45
C ARG A 97 -1.87 -8.99 8.57
N ALA A 98 -2.48 -10.08 9.01
CA ALA A 98 -3.60 -10.73 8.34
C ALA A 98 -4.93 -9.97 8.51
N ASP A 99 -4.93 -8.77 9.08
CA ASP A 99 -6.14 -8.13 9.59
C ASP A 99 -7.11 -7.77 8.46
N LEU A 100 -8.14 -8.61 8.31
CA LEU A 100 -9.25 -8.48 7.37
C LEU A 100 -10.42 -7.70 7.96
N SER A 101 -10.38 -7.33 9.24
CA SER A 101 -11.52 -6.73 9.95
C SER A 101 -11.74 -5.26 9.60
N ASN A 102 -10.72 -4.59 9.04
CA ASN A 102 -10.72 -3.16 8.79
C ASN A 102 -10.87 -2.77 7.31
N ASN A 103 -11.55 -3.61 6.53
CA ASN A 103 -11.84 -3.42 5.11
C ASN A 103 -12.87 -2.29 4.86
N LYS A 104 -12.64 -1.07 5.36
CA LYS A 104 -13.25 0.12 4.77
C LYS A 104 -12.59 0.33 3.41
N SER A 105 -13.23 -0.26 2.42
CA SER A 105 -12.91 -0.12 1.02
C SER A 105 -12.90 1.36 0.63
N LEU A 106 -11.72 1.83 0.24
CA LEU A 106 -11.55 3.19 -0.27
C LEU A 106 -11.73 3.21 -1.78
N PRO A 107 -12.22 4.31 -2.37
CA PRO A 107 -12.22 4.49 -3.82
C PRO A 107 -10.82 4.23 -4.37
N ALA A 108 -10.71 3.44 -5.46
CA ALA A 108 -9.43 3.21 -6.10
C ALA A 108 -8.83 4.53 -6.62
N SER A 109 -7.57 4.75 -6.28
CA SER A 109 -6.78 5.84 -6.82
C SER A 109 -5.29 5.46 -6.89
N SER A 110 -4.66 5.77 -8.02
CA SER A 110 -3.20 5.71 -8.17
C SER A 110 -2.59 7.09 -7.95
N LEU A 111 -1.28 7.18 -7.70
CA LEU A 111 -0.56 8.46 -7.52
C LEU A 111 -1.17 9.38 -6.44
N HIS A 112 -1.84 8.82 -5.44
CA HIS A 112 -2.35 9.55 -4.29
C HIS A 112 -1.22 9.82 -3.29
N SER A 113 -1.44 10.76 -2.37
CA SER A 113 -0.55 11.02 -1.24
C SER A 113 -1.19 10.50 0.04
N VAL A 114 -0.36 9.93 0.93
CA VAL A 114 -0.79 9.42 2.24
C VAL A 114 0.07 10.08 3.31
N ASN A 115 -0.57 10.64 4.34
CA ASN A 115 0.10 11.34 5.43
C ASN A 115 -0.52 10.94 6.77
N VAL A 116 0.27 10.92 7.83
CA VAL A 116 -0.21 10.75 9.20
C VAL A 116 -0.46 12.13 9.79
N CYS A 117 -1.62 12.33 10.40
CA CYS A 117 -2.04 13.55 11.06
C CYS A 117 -2.63 13.17 12.42
N GLU A 118 -1.84 13.39 13.49
CA GLU A 118 -2.17 12.94 14.84
C GLU A 118 -2.54 11.45 14.85
N ASP A 119 -3.78 11.13 15.21
CA ASP A 119 -4.30 9.76 15.30
C ASP A 119 -5.05 9.35 14.03
N MET A 120 -4.79 10.00 12.89
CA MET A 120 -5.49 9.74 11.63
C MET A 120 -4.52 9.61 10.46
N ILE A 121 -4.94 8.89 9.44
CA ILE A 121 -4.29 8.86 8.14
C ILE A 121 -5.12 9.71 7.17
N LEU A 122 -4.46 10.68 6.55
CA LEU A 122 -4.98 11.52 5.49
C LEU A 122 -4.55 10.98 4.13
N ILE A 123 -5.52 10.65 3.28
CA ILE A 123 -5.27 10.32 1.87
C ILE A 123 -5.86 11.42 1.02
N PHE A 124 -5.06 12.01 0.14
CA PHE A 124 -5.51 13.08 -0.75
C PHE A 124 -4.97 12.90 -2.17
N GLY A 125 -5.74 13.39 -3.14
CA GLY A 125 -5.32 13.42 -4.53
C GLY A 125 -5.47 12.06 -5.23
N GLY A 126 -4.67 11.89 -6.27
CA GLY A 126 -4.60 10.68 -7.07
C GLY A 126 -5.44 10.72 -8.33
N LEU A 127 -5.32 9.68 -9.14
CA LEU A 127 -6.03 9.48 -10.38
C LEU A 127 -6.96 8.28 -10.23
N SER A 128 -8.22 8.46 -10.58
CA SER A 128 -9.17 7.37 -10.80
C SER A 128 -9.33 7.13 -12.30
N ASP A 129 -9.37 5.85 -12.69
CA ASP A 129 -9.74 5.46 -14.05
C ASP A 129 -11.25 5.23 -14.09
N GLU A 130 -11.99 6.20 -14.61
CA GLU A 130 -13.39 6.00 -14.98
C GLU A 130 -13.49 5.85 -16.49
N GLN A 131 -13.80 4.64 -16.95
CA GLN A 131 -14.23 4.36 -18.33
C GLN A 131 -13.42 5.11 -19.41
N THR A 132 -12.08 5.01 -19.36
CA THR A 132 -11.09 5.61 -20.29
C THR A 132 -10.67 7.07 -20.07
N VAL A 133 -11.25 7.78 -19.09
CA VAL A 133 -10.82 9.13 -18.71
C VAL A 133 -10.14 9.08 -17.34
N GLN A 134 -8.87 9.48 -17.30
CA GLN A 134 -8.19 9.73 -16.03
C GLN A 134 -8.78 10.98 -15.39
N THR A 135 -9.40 10.81 -14.23
CA THR A 135 -9.97 11.91 -13.46
C THR A 135 -9.10 12.19 -12.24
N ALA A 136 -8.72 13.45 -12.08
CA ALA A 136 -8.03 13.89 -10.87
C ALA A 136 -9.00 13.84 -9.68
N ASN A 137 -8.65 13.07 -8.67
CA ASN A 137 -9.43 12.97 -7.44
C ASN A 137 -9.06 14.15 -6.53
N ASN A 138 -10.04 14.99 -6.21
CA ASN A 138 -9.91 16.05 -5.20
C ASN A 138 -10.50 15.64 -3.84
N THR A 139 -10.71 14.33 -3.65
CA THR A 139 -11.28 13.78 -2.42
C THR A 139 -10.22 13.68 -1.35
N ILE A 140 -10.58 14.13 -0.15
CA ILE A 140 -9.81 13.92 1.07
C ILE A 140 -10.49 12.78 1.83
N VAL A 141 -9.72 11.74 2.15
CA VAL A 141 -10.18 10.60 2.93
C VAL A 141 -9.44 10.59 4.26
N PHE A 142 -10.20 10.52 5.36
CA PHE A 142 -9.67 10.31 6.69
C PHE A 142 -9.85 8.84 7.07
N VAL A 143 -8.77 8.19 7.48
CA VAL A 143 -8.79 6.83 8.00
C VAL A 143 -8.36 6.88 9.45
N THR A 144 -9.31 6.64 10.36
CA THR A 144 -9.03 6.45 11.79
C THR A 144 -8.57 5.00 11.99
N PRO A 145 -7.30 4.76 12.32
CA PRO A 145 -6.88 3.43 12.68
C PRO A 145 -7.41 3.05 14.07
N PHE A 146 -7.84 1.81 14.25
CA PHE A 146 -8.45 1.33 15.50
C PHE A 146 -7.40 0.99 16.58
N TRP A 147 -6.25 1.65 16.62
CA TRP A 147 -5.23 1.41 17.65
C TRP A 147 -5.48 2.21 18.94
N THR A 148 -6.54 3.03 18.99
CA THR A 148 -6.94 3.88 20.11
C THR A 148 -8.13 3.29 20.85
N ASP A 149 -7.87 2.25 21.66
CA ASP A 149 -8.70 1.88 22.83
C ASP A 149 -7.80 1.86 24.08
#